data_AF-A0A661KFU2-F1
#
_entry.id   AF-A0A661KFU2-F1
#
_cell.length_a   1.000
_cell.length_b   1.000
_cell.length_c   1.000
_cell.angle_alpha   90.00
_cell.angle_beta   90.00
_cell.angle_gamma   90.00
#
_symmetry.space_group_name_H-M   'P 1'
#
loop_
_entity.id
_entity.type
_entity.pdbx_description
1 polymer ?
#
loop_
_entity_poly.entity_id
_entity_poly.type
_entity_poly.pdbx_seq_one_letter_code
_entity_poly.pdbx_strand_id
1 'polypeptide(L)'
;MKFILRTVPKEELRYPTVGDWIPRGDGGEIHVLKIGNEDYEFLVMIHELVEYYLCYRRGITDEEVCKFDKEYAKSGKEGEPGDDPQAPYWREHSIATVIERLLATELGINWKEYDERWAKEYKKLKDFFEERENKQLSFNFSE
;
A
#
# COMPACT_ATOMS: atom_id res chain seq x y z
N MET A 1 8.18 -2.81 -20.48
CA MET A 1 7.61 -2.72 -19.13
C MET A 1 6.23 -3.35 -19.14
N LYS A 2 6.04 -4.37 -18.31
CA LYS A 2 4.76 -5.08 -18.16
C LYS A 2 4.22 -4.88 -16.74
N PHE A 3 2.93 -4.57 -16.63
CA PHE A 3 2.22 -4.51 -15.36
C PHE A 3 1.14 -5.57 -15.26
N ILE A 4 0.97 -6.14 -14.06
CA ILE A 4 -0.17 -6.99 -13.72
C ILE A 4 -0.85 -6.37 -12.50
N LEU A 5 -2.10 -5.95 -12.64
CA LEU A 5 -2.88 -5.32 -11.58
C LEU A 5 -3.92 -6.31 -11.08
N ARG A 6 -4.02 -6.51 -9.76
CA ARG A 6 -4.94 -7.47 -9.15
C ARG A 6 -5.48 -6.94 -7.84
N THR A 7 -6.77 -7.16 -7.60
CA THR A 7 -7.30 -7.18 -6.24
C THR A 7 -7.03 -8.55 -5.63
N VAL A 8 -6.48 -8.60 -4.42
CA VAL A 8 -6.09 -9.84 -3.74
C VAL A 8 -6.74 -9.92 -2.35
N PRO A 9 -7.01 -11.13 -1.84
CA PRO A 9 -7.42 -11.29 -0.45
C PRO A 9 -6.24 -10.96 0.49
N LYS A 10 -6.54 -10.63 1.76
CA LYS A 10 -5.54 -10.19 2.75
C LYS A 10 -4.41 -11.19 2.98
N GLU A 11 -4.65 -12.48 2.74
CA GLU A 11 -3.70 -13.57 2.90
C GLU A 11 -2.53 -13.50 1.90
N GLU A 12 -2.74 -12.84 0.75
CA GLU A 12 -1.75 -12.71 -0.34
C GLU A 12 -0.89 -11.44 -0.22
N LEU A 13 -1.25 -10.49 0.64
CA LEU A 13 -0.46 -9.28 0.87
C LEU A 13 0.85 -9.60 1.62
N ARG A 14 1.93 -8.87 1.29
CA ARG A 14 3.27 -9.06 1.90
C ARG A 14 3.32 -8.62 3.37
N TYR A 15 2.54 -7.60 3.74
CA TYR A 15 2.50 -6.96 5.05
C TYR A 15 1.17 -6.17 5.21
N PRO A 16 0.86 -5.59 6.39
CA PRO A 16 -0.33 -4.75 6.55
C PRO A 16 -0.26 -3.50 5.65
N THR A 17 -0.94 -3.55 4.51
CA THR A 17 -1.09 -2.43 3.56
C THR A 17 -2.38 -2.59 2.75
N VAL A 18 -2.94 -1.50 2.24
CA VAL A 18 -4.12 -1.52 1.35
C VAL A 18 -3.75 -1.69 -0.12
N GLY A 19 -2.54 -1.29 -0.50
CA GLY A 19 -1.95 -1.42 -1.82
C GLY A 19 -0.45 -1.73 -1.72
N ASP A 20 0.07 -2.45 -2.71
CA ASP A 20 1.47 -2.84 -2.75
C ASP A 20 1.95 -3.00 -4.20
N TRP A 21 3.00 -2.27 -4.57
CA TRP A 21 3.71 -2.51 -5.82
C TRP A 21 4.91 -3.44 -5.59
N ILE A 22 5.08 -4.40 -6.51
CA ILE A 22 6.09 -5.45 -6.40
C ILE A 22 6.89 -5.49 -7.70
N PRO A 23 8.19 -5.10 -7.69
CA PRO A 23 8.99 -5.13 -8.90
C PRO A 23 9.11 -6.54 -9.51
N ARG A 24 8.99 -6.63 -10.84
CA ARG A 24 9.13 -7.85 -11.64
C ARG A 24 9.77 -7.54 -13.00
N GLY A 25 11.03 -7.91 -13.17
CA GLY A 25 11.73 -7.73 -14.44
C GLY A 25 11.77 -6.27 -14.87
N ASP A 26 11.19 -5.95 -16.03
CA ASP A 26 11.16 -4.60 -16.59
C ASP A 26 9.90 -3.80 -16.20
N GLY A 27 9.08 -4.31 -15.27
CA GLY A 27 7.88 -3.69 -14.72
C GLY A 27 7.53 -4.25 -13.34
N GLY A 28 6.25 -4.52 -13.06
CA GLY A 28 5.84 -4.93 -11.71
C GLY A 28 4.44 -5.50 -11.62
N GLU A 29 4.08 -5.93 -10.41
CA GLU A 29 2.71 -6.28 -10.05
C GLU A 29 2.17 -5.26 -9.06
N ILE A 30 0.90 -4.92 -9.19
CA ILE A 30 0.17 -4.07 -8.25
C ILE A 30 -0.89 -4.95 -7.59
N HIS A 31 -0.79 -5.11 -6.28
CA HIS A 31 -1.72 -5.88 -5.47
C HIS A 31 -2.50 -4.92 -4.57
N VAL A 32 -3.82 -4.94 -4.66
CA VAL A 32 -4.70 -4.10 -3.84
C VAL A 32 -5.62 -4.99 -3.01
N LEU A 33 -5.86 -4.64 -1.75
CA LEU A 33 -6.77 -5.39 -0.89
C LEU A 33 -8.18 -5.41 -1.52
N LYS A 34 -8.72 -6.61 -1.72
CA LYS A 34 -10.11 -6.80 -2.15
C LYS A 34 -11.08 -6.53 -1.00
N ILE A 35 -11.90 -5.50 -1.13
CA ILE A 35 -12.90 -5.05 -0.15
C ILE A 35 -14.34 -5.04 -0.70
N GLY A 36 -14.52 -5.35 -1.98
CA GLY A 36 -15.81 -5.45 -2.65
C GLY A 36 -16.35 -4.12 -3.18
N ASN A 37 -15.49 -3.10 -3.31
CA ASN A 37 -15.82 -1.83 -3.95
C ASN A 37 -14.80 -1.57 -5.05
N GLU A 38 -15.20 -1.79 -6.30
CA GLU A 38 -14.31 -1.79 -7.46
C GLU A 38 -13.70 -0.40 -7.71
N ASP A 39 -14.45 0.68 -7.50
CA ASP A 39 -13.92 2.03 -7.70
C ASP A 39 -12.86 2.37 -6.64
N TYR A 40 -13.07 1.95 -5.40
CA TYR A 40 -12.10 2.20 -4.33
C TYR A 40 -10.81 1.42 -4.60
N GLU A 41 -10.96 0.16 -4.98
CA GLU A 41 -9.84 -0.71 -5.34
C GLU A 41 -9.09 -0.17 -6.57
N PHE A 42 -9.81 0.35 -7.56
CA PHE A 42 -9.23 0.99 -8.74
C PHE A 42 -8.43 2.24 -8.38
N LEU A 43 -8.92 3.09 -7.48
CA LEU A 43 -8.19 4.28 -7.02
C LEU A 43 -6.84 3.93 -6.40
N VAL A 44 -6.81 2.97 -5.48
CA VAL A 44 -5.55 2.47 -4.90
C VAL A 44 -4.66 1.85 -5.99
N MET A 45 -5.23 1.08 -6.94
CA MET A 45 -4.42 0.52 -8.04
C MET A 45 -3.71 1.60 -8.86
N ILE A 46 -4.39 2.72 -9.13
CA ILE A 46 -3.79 3.85 -9.84
C ILE A 46 -2.74 4.54 -8.97
N HIS A 47 -3.01 4.72 -7.67
CA HIS A 47 -2.05 5.27 -6.73
C HIS A 47 -0.73 4.49 -6.79
N GLU A 48 -0.80 3.18 -6.55
CA GLU A 48 0.36 2.28 -6.54
C GLU A 48 1.10 2.27 -7.89
N LEU A 49 0.37 2.24 -9.01
CA LEU A 49 0.98 2.24 -10.34
C LEU A 49 1.75 3.54 -10.61
N VAL A 50 1.17 4.69 -10.26
CA VAL A 50 1.79 6.00 -10.45
C VAL A 50 3.02 6.13 -9.56
N GLU A 51 2.90 5.82 -8.28
CA GLU A 51 4.02 5.87 -7.33
C GLU A 51 5.16 4.97 -7.82
N TYR A 52 4.87 3.70 -8.11
CA TYR A 52 5.85 2.75 -8.62
C TYR A 52 6.57 3.29 -9.86
N TYR A 53 5.82 3.77 -10.85
CA TYR A 53 6.42 4.23 -12.09
C TYR A 53 7.32 5.45 -11.88
N LEU A 54 6.94 6.37 -10.99
CA LEU A 54 7.78 7.53 -10.67
C LEU A 54 9.03 7.13 -9.88
N CYS A 55 8.91 6.20 -8.92
CA CYS A 55 10.04 5.61 -8.19
C CYS A 55 11.02 4.95 -9.17
N TYR A 56 10.53 4.07 -10.04
CA TYR A 56 11.31 3.42 -11.09
C TYR A 56 12.07 4.44 -11.97
N ARG A 57 11.38 5.50 -12.42
CA ARG A 57 11.97 6.55 -13.27
C ARG A 57 13.05 7.37 -12.57
N ARG A 58 13.03 7.43 -11.24
CA ARG A 58 13.98 8.19 -10.41
C ARG A 58 15.02 7.31 -9.74
N GLY A 59 14.96 5.99 -9.96
CA GLY A 59 15.89 5.03 -9.39
C GLY A 59 15.70 4.77 -7.90
N ILE A 60 14.51 5.07 -7.36
CA ILE A 60 14.15 4.74 -5.98
C ILE A 60 13.73 3.27 -5.95
N THR A 61 14.37 2.46 -5.11
CA THR A 61 14.21 1.00 -5.14
C THR A 61 13.18 0.49 -4.11
N ASP A 62 12.63 -0.72 -4.35
CA ASP A 62 11.77 -1.42 -3.38
C ASP A 62 12.46 -1.58 -2.02
N GLU A 63 13.78 -1.81 -2.02
CA GLU A 63 14.56 -1.94 -0.80
C GLU A 63 14.61 -0.63 0.00
N GLU A 64 14.73 0.53 -0.66
CA GLU A 64 14.73 1.84 -0.01
C GLU A 64 13.37 2.16 0.61
N VAL A 65 12.29 1.92 -0.14
CA VAL A 65 10.90 2.14 0.31
C VAL A 65 10.55 1.18 1.45
N CYS A 66 10.75 -0.12 1.26
CA CYS A 66 10.51 -1.13 2.30
C CYS A 66 11.30 -0.88 3.58
N LYS A 67 12.54 -0.37 3.46
CA LYS A 67 13.35 -0.02 4.64
C LYS A 67 12.72 1.14 5.39
N PHE A 68 12.37 2.22 4.69
CA PHE A 68 11.74 3.39 5.29
C PHE A 68 10.42 3.02 5.97
N ASP A 69 9.54 2.28 5.30
CA ASP A 69 8.21 1.93 5.82
C ASP A 69 8.30 1.08 7.10
N LYS A 70 9.26 0.15 7.17
CA LYS A 70 9.53 -0.64 8.37
C LYS A 70 10.04 0.21 9.53
N GLU A 71 10.89 1.20 9.25
CA GLU A 71 11.38 2.14 10.26
C GLU A 71 10.26 3.08 10.73
N TYR A 72 9.43 3.57 9.79
CA TYR A 72 8.24 4.38 10.06
C TYR A 72 7.26 3.64 10.97
N ALA A 73 6.93 2.38 10.65
CA ALA A 73 6.03 1.55 11.46
C ALA A 73 6.54 1.36 12.90
N LYS A 74 7.86 1.21 13.09
CA LYS A 74 8.47 1.08 14.43
C LYS A 74 8.53 2.40 15.20
N SER A 75 8.47 3.53 14.51
CA SER A 75 8.57 4.85 15.14
C SER A 75 7.32 5.24 15.95
N GLY A 76 6.19 4.55 15.73
CA GLY A 76 4.91 4.86 16.37
C GLY A 76 4.22 6.11 15.79
N LYS A 77 4.73 6.67 14.68
CA LYS A 77 4.04 7.73 13.94
C LYS A 77 2.72 7.21 13.36
N GLU A 78 1.74 8.10 13.31
CA GLU A 78 0.44 7.86 12.67
C GLU A 78 0.44 8.33 11.21
N GLY A 79 -0.49 7.84 10.39
CA GLY A 79 -0.58 8.17 8.96
C GLY A 79 0.20 7.21 8.05
N GLU A 80 0.24 7.55 6.76
CA GLU A 80 0.96 6.78 5.75
C GLU A 80 2.45 7.16 5.70
N PRO A 81 3.37 6.19 5.53
CA PRO A 81 4.80 6.48 5.47
C PRO A 81 5.15 7.44 4.33
N GLY A 82 4.48 7.34 3.18
CA GLY A 82 4.70 8.21 2.02
C GLY A 82 4.34 9.68 2.24
N ASP A 83 3.52 9.99 3.25
CA ASP A 83 3.19 11.37 3.61
C ASP A 83 4.32 12.08 4.39
N ASP A 84 5.27 11.32 4.97
CA ASP A 84 6.40 11.91 5.70
C ASP A 84 7.39 12.54 4.71
N PRO A 85 7.72 13.85 4.83
CA PRO A 85 8.68 14.50 3.94
C PRO A 85 10.09 13.89 3.93
N GLN A 86 10.40 13.01 4.88
CA GLN A 86 11.66 12.25 4.93
C GLN A 86 11.60 10.93 4.16
N ALA A 87 10.42 10.49 3.70
CA ALA A 87 10.30 9.30 2.87
C ALA A 87 11.06 9.51 1.56
N PRO A 88 11.87 8.55 1.10
CA PRO A 88 12.63 8.69 -0.14
C PRO A 88 11.71 8.82 -1.37
N TYR A 89 10.45 8.37 -1.24
CA TYR A 89 9.40 8.38 -2.25
C TYR A 89 8.27 9.39 -1.95
N TRP A 90 8.49 10.33 -1.01
CA TRP A 90 7.47 11.31 -0.58
C TRP A 90 6.86 12.09 -1.76
N ARG A 91 7.69 12.46 -2.73
CA ARG A 91 7.24 13.25 -3.89
C ARG A 91 6.41 12.40 -4.86
N GLU A 92 6.72 11.13 -4.96
CA GLU A 92 6.06 10.14 -5.81
C GLU A 92 4.69 9.81 -5.23
N HIS A 93 4.62 9.50 -3.93
CA HIS A 93 3.40 9.32 -3.15
C HIS A 93 2.49 10.54 -3.26
N SER A 94 3.02 11.74 -2.98
CA SER A 94 2.24 12.99 -3.06
C SER A 94 1.59 13.21 -4.43
N ILE A 95 2.27 12.86 -5.52
CA ILE A 95 1.73 12.99 -6.88
C ILE A 95 0.68 11.89 -7.16
N ALA A 96 0.92 10.67 -6.70
CA ALA A 96 -0.04 9.57 -6.78
C ALA A 96 -1.35 9.95 -6.06
N THR A 97 -1.27 10.46 -4.82
CA THR A 97 -2.41 10.94 -4.02
C THR A 97 -3.18 12.06 -4.71
N VAL A 98 -2.49 13.00 -5.39
CA VAL A 98 -3.17 14.05 -6.17
C VAL A 98 -3.96 13.46 -7.34
N ILE A 99 -3.37 12.53 -8.09
CA ILE A 99 -4.04 11.88 -9.23
C ILE A 99 -5.24 11.04 -8.74
N GLU A 100 -5.05 10.31 -7.65
CA GLU A 100 -6.10 9.53 -6.99
C GLU A 100 -7.27 10.42 -6.57
N ARG A 101 -7.01 11.56 -5.93
CA ARG A 101 -8.05 12.54 -5.55
C ARG A 101 -8.79 13.11 -6.75
N LEU A 102 -8.10 13.38 -7.85
CA LEU A 102 -8.72 13.86 -9.09
C LEU A 102 -9.67 12.81 -9.66
N LEU A 103 -9.24 11.54 -9.72
CA LEU A 103 -10.08 10.44 -10.19
C LEU A 103 -11.24 10.16 -9.24
N ALA A 104 -11.02 10.20 -7.92
CA ALA A 104 -12.09 10.06 -6.93
C ALA A 104 -13.17 11.14 -7.13
N THR A 105 -12.75 12.37 -7.40
CA THR A 105 -13.67 13.48 -7.69
C THR A 105 -14.48 13.20 -8.97
N GLU A 106 -13.84 12.74 -10.04
CA GLU A 106 -14.52 12.38 -11.29
C GLU A 106 -15.52 11.24 -11.11
N LEU A 107 -15.19 10.24 -10.29
CA LEU A 107 -16.07 9.12 -9.95
C LEU A 107 -17.19 9.49 -8.96
N GLY A 108 -17.24 10.74 -8.50
CA GLY A 108 -18.24 11.19 -7.52
C GLY A 108 -18.02 10.60 -6.11
N ILE A 109 -16.80 10.17 -5.80
CA ILE A 109 -16.43 9.56 -4.52
C ILE A 109 -16.13 10.66 -3.50
N ASN A 110 -16.76 10.57 -2.33
CA ASN A 110 -16.42 11.41 -1.19
C ASN A 110 -15.08 10.97 -0.60
N TRP A 111 -14.06 11.82 -0.71
CA TRP A 111 -12.70 11.52 -0.22
C TRP A 111 -12.66 11.15 1.27
N LYS A 112 -13.47 11.81 2.11
CA LYS A 112 -13.46 11.54 3.55
C LYS A 112 -14.01 10.15 3.85
N GLU A 113 -15.11 9.76 3.20
CA GLU A 113 -15.70 8.43 3.38
C GLU A 113 -14.79 7.32 2.82
N TYR A 114 -14.12 7.63 1.71
CA TYR A 114 -13.10 6.78 1.09
C TYR A 114 -11.92 6.51 2.04
N ASP A 115 -11.35 7.58 2.60
CA ASP A 115 -10.21 7.53 3.53
C ASP A 115 -10.59 6.79 4.84
N GLU A 116 -11.75 7.12 5.42
CA GLU A 116 -12.28 6.44 6.62
C GLU A 116 -12.52 4.94 6.37
N ARG A 117 -12.96 4.58 5.15
CA ARG A 117 -13.14 3.18 4.76
C ARG A 117 -11.80 2.45 4.74
N TRP A 118 -10.76 3.01 4.11
CA TRP A 118 -9.45 2.37 4.05
C TRP A 118 -8.77 2.29 5.41
N ALA A 119 -8.85 3.34 6.23
CA ALA A 119 -8.35 3.32 7.60
C ALA A 119 -8.95 2.17 8.42
N LYS A 120 -10.24 1.87 8.23
CA LYS A 120 -10.91 0.74 8.90
C LYS A 120 -10.40 -0.62 8.39
N GLU A 121 -10.21 -0.78 7.09
CA GLU A 121 -9.70 -2.04 6.53
C GLU A 121 -8.22 -2.27 6.89
N TYR A 122 -7.41 -1.21 6.87
CA TYR A 122 -6.02 -1.23 7.32
C TYR A 122 -5.88 -1.67 8.78
N LYS A 123 -6.76 -1.18 9.67
CA LYS A 123 -6.78 -1.64 11.06
C LYS A 123 -7.02 -3.14 11.17
N LYS A 124 -7.99 -3.69 10.43
CA LYS A 124 -8.25 -5.14 10.42
C LYS A 124 -7.07 -5.94 9.87
N LEU A 125 -6.33 -5.38 8.90
CA LEU A 125 -5.12 -5.99 8.39
C LEU A 125 -4.04 -6.05 9.46
N LYS A 126 -3.78 -4.97 10.17
CA LYS A 126 -2.82 -4.95 11.30
C LYS A 126 -3.14 -6.07 12.30
N ASP A 127 -4.38 -6.12 12.77
CA ASP A 127 -4.84 -7.15 13.72
C ASP A 127 -4.59 -8.57 13.16
N PHE A 128 -4.92 -8.81 11.88
CA PHE A 128 -4.71 -10.11 11.23
C PHE A 128 -3.24 -10.54 11.15
N PHE A 129 -2.34 -9.63 10.79
CA PHE A 129 -0.91 -9.95 10.68
C PHE A 129 -0.26 -10.13 12.06
N GLU A 130 -0.65 -9.33 13.06
CA GLU A 130 -0.18 -9.50 14.44
C GLU A 130 -0.61 -10.87 15.00
N GLU A 131 -1.87 -11.29 14.79
CA GLU A 131 -2.33 -12.61 15.18
C GLU A 131 -1.57 -13.74 14.48
N ARG A 132 -1.27 -13.56 13.19
CA ARG A 132 -0.53 -14.55 12.38
C ARG A 132 0.92 -14.69 12.86
N GLU A 133 1.60 -13.60 13.15
CA GLU A 133 2.97 -13.59 13.68
C GLU A 133 3.02 -14.27 15.06
N ASN A 134 2.08 -13.91 15.95
CA ASN A 134 1.97 -14.53 17.27
C ASN A 134 1.73 -16.04 17.21
N LYS A 135 0.86 -16.51 16.30
CA LYS A 135 0.63 -17.95 16.07
C LYS A 135 1.88 -18.65 15.56
N GLN A 136 2.59 -18.06 14.59
CA GLN A 136 3.82 -18.63 14.05
C GLN A 136 4.92 -18.73 15.12
N LEU A 137 5.08 -17.71 15.95
CA LEU A 137 5.99 -17.75 17.10
C LEU A 137 5.59 -18.86 18.08
N SER A 138 4.31 -18.95 18.46
CA SER A 138 3.85 -19.99 19.38
C SER A 138 4.12 -21.41 18.87
N PHE A 139 3.97 -21.66 17.57
CA PHE A 139 4.28 -22.94 16.95
C PHE A 139 5.78 -23.27 17.01
N ASN A 140 6.64 -22.29 16.74
CA ASN A 140 8.10 -22.45 16.79
C ASN A 140 8.67 -22.69 18.21
N PHE A 141 7.93 -22.34 19.27
CA PHE A 141 8.30 -22.62 20.67
C PHE A 141 7.66 -23.92 21.21
N SER A 142 6.87 -24.61 20.40
CA SER A 142 6.17 -25.86 20.74
C SER A 142 6.87 -27.12 20.21
N GLU A 143 7.96 -26.97 19.45
CA GLU A 143 8.84 -28.03 18.93
C GLU A 143 10.17 -28.07 19.71
#